data_AF-A0A512IRS5-F1
#
_entry.id   AF-A0A512IRS5-F1
#
_cell.length_a   1.000
_cell.length_b   1.000
_cell.length_c   1.000
_cell.angle_alpha   90.00
_cell.angle_beta   90.00
_cell.angle_gamma   90.00
#
_symmetry.space_group_name_H-M   'P 1'
#
loop_
_entity.id
_entity.type
_entity.pdbx_description
1 polymer ?
#
loop_
_entity_poly.entity_id
_entity_poly.type
_entity_poly.pdbx_seq_one_letter_code
_entity_poly.pdbx_strand_id
1 'polypeptide(L)' 'MSLVHNERQKLLAGNLDRLSNASAIIGVVPPVIAWRYGFPTAPPWTVYSVDFSEIWFLTAVSLHFLARRTLQRLRA' A
#
# COMPACT_ATOMS: atom_id res chain seq x y z
N MET A 1 24.31 14.52 -15.83
CA MET A 1 23.36 13.47 -16.28
C MET A 1 22.57 12.80 -15.15
N SER A 2 22.88 13.01 -13.86
CA SER A 2 22.14 12.42 -12.72
C SER A 2 20.75 13.04 -12.48
N LEU A 3 20.51 14.29 -12.88
CA LEU A 3 19.25 15.00 -12.63
C LEU A 3 18.01 14.28 -13.19
N VAL A 4 18.01 13.93 -14.49
CA VAL A 4 16.88 13.21 -15.12
C VAL A 4 16.68 11.83 -14.49
N HIS A 5 17.77 11.15 -14.12
CA HIS A 5 17.69 9.86 -13.43
C HIS A 5 17.03 10.01 -12.05
N ASN A 6 17.43 11.02 -11.27
CA ASN A 6 16.88 11.29 -9.95
C ASN A 6 15.39 11.66 -10.02
N GLU A 7 14.98 12.49 -10.96
CA GLU A 7 13.55 12.82 -11.15
C GLU A 7 12.72 11.59 -11.53
N ARG A 8 13.24 10.70 -12.40
CA ARG A 8 12.58 9.43 -12.70
C ARG A 8 12.46 8.52 -11.47
N GLN A 9 13.50 8.44 -10.64
CA GLN A 9 13.45 7.65 -9.40
C GLN A 9 12.45 8.22 -8.39
N LYS A 10 12.36 9.55 -8.25
CA LYS A 10 11.36 10.21 -7.39
C LYS A 10 9.94 9.94 -7.88
N LEU A 11 9.67 10.08 -9.17
CA LEU A 11 8.37 9.78 -9.76
C LEU A 11 7.98 8.31 -9.55
N LEU A 12 8.93 7.38 -9.75
CA LEU A 12 8.70 5.96 -9.51
C LEU A 12 8.39 5.68 -8.04
N ALA A 13 9.19 6.23 -7.11
CA ALA A 13 8.95 6.08 -5.68
C ALA A 13 7.57 6.63 -5.27
N GLY A 14 7.19 7.80 -5.78
CA GLY A 14 5.88 8.39 -5.53
C GLY A 14 4.73 7.54 -6.06
N ASN A 15 4.87 6.95 -7.25
CA ASN A 15 3.86 6.06 -7.81
C ASN A 15 3.71 4.76 -7.00
N LEU A 16 4.82 4.17 -6.55
CA LEU A 16 4.82 2.99 -5.69
C LEU A 16 4.15 3.27 -4.33
N ASP A 17 4.44 4.42 -3.73
CA ASP A 17 3.83 4.81 -2.46
C ASP A 17 2.33 5.09 -2.58
N ARG A 18 1.89 5.73 -3.68
CA ARG A 18 0.45 5.90 -3.97
C ARG A 18 -0.26 4.56 -4.16
N LEU A 19 0.37 3.61 -4.86
CA LEU A 19 -0.20 2.27 -5.04
C LEU A 19 -0.26 1.49 -3.71
N SER A 20 0.77 1.64 -2.86
CA SER A 20 0.76 1.11 -1.49
C SER A 20 -0.44 1.65 -0.71
N ASN A 21 -0.63 2.96 -0.71
CA ASN A 21 -1.72 3.61 0.02
C ASN A 21 -3.10 3.18 -0.51
N ALA A 22 -3.27 3.13 -1.83
CA ALA A 22 -4.51 2.62 -2.44
C ALA A 22 -4.78 1.17 -2.03
N SER A 23 -3.75 0.32 -1.98
CA SER A 23 -3.88 -1.07 -1.55
C SER A 23 -4.33 -1.20 -0.10
N ALA A 24 -3.76 -0.39 0.80
CA ALA A 24 -4.19 -0.34 2.20
C ALA A 24 -5.64 0.20 2.35
N ILE A 25 -5.98 1.25 1.62
CA ILE A 25 -7.32 1.86 1.64
C ILE A 25 -8.38 0.95 1.02
N ILE A 26 -8.06 0.09 0.07
CA ILE A 26 -9.06 -0.80 -0.53
C ILE A 26 -9.20 -2.09 0.28
N GLY A 27 -8.08 -2.71 0.66
CA GLY A 27 -8.09 -4.06 1.23
C GLY A 27 -8.16 -4.13 2.76
N VAL A 28 -7.91 -3.04 3.47
CA VAL A 28 -7.77 -3.06 4.95
C VAL A 28 -8.72 -2.06 5.62
N VAL A 29 -8.65 -0.79 5.23
CA VAL A 29 -9.38 0.28 5.95
C VAL A 29 -10.92 0.08 5.93
N PRO A 30 -11.58 -0.20 4.80
CA PRO A 30 -13.03 -0.33 4.73
C PRO A 30 -13.55 -1.54 5.52
N PRO A 31 -12.97 -2.75 5.41
CA PRO A 31 -13.35 -3.87 6.28
C PRO A 31 -13.24 -3.53 7.77
N VAL A 32 -12.13 -2.90 8.19
CA VAL A 32 -11.91 -2.51 9.60
C VAL A 32 -12.97 -1.51 10.07
N ILE A 33 -13.28 -0.49 9.27
CA ILE A 33 -14.34 0.47 9.58
C ILE A 33 -15.70 -0.25 9.65
N ALA A 34 -16.02 -1.08 8.66
CA ALA A 34 -17.28 -1.80 8.60
C ALA A 34 -17.51 -2.70 9.81
N TRP A 35 -16.47 -3.42 10.25
CA TRP A 35 -16.51 -4.19 11.49
C TRP A 35 -16.64 -3.32 12.73
N ARG A 36 -15.85 -2.24 12.83
CA ARG A 36 -15.82 -1.37 14.01
C ARG A 36 -17.15 -0.68 14.29
N TYR A 37 -17.88 -0.33 13.24
CA TYR A 37 -19.16 0.38 13.33
C TYR A 37 -20.38 -0.51 13.09
N GLY A 38 -20.19 -1.81 12.85
CA GLY A 38 -21.29 -2.76 12.65
C GLY A 38 -22.09 -2.52 11.37
N PHE A 39 -21.42 -2.10 10.28
CA PHE A 39 -22.12 -1.92 9.01
C PHE A 39 -22.62 -3.28 8.46
N PRO A 40 -23.84 -3.36 7.89
CA PRO A 40 -24.37 -4.59 7.30
C PRO A 40 -23.56 -5.13 6.12
N THR A 41 -22.76 -4.27 5.48
CA THR A 41 -21.85 -4.61 4.38
C THR A 41 -20.50 -5.15 4.86
N ALA A 42 -20.29 -5.25 6.18
CA ALA A 42 -19.05 -5.80 6.72
C ALA A 42 -18.86 -7.24 6.24
N PRO A 43 -17.66 -7.60 5.74
CA PRO A 43 -17.37 -8.98 5.40
C PRO A 43 -17.54 -9.88 6.64
N PRO A 44 -17.98 -11.14 6.50
CA PRO A 44 -18.14 -12.02 7.66
C PRO A 44 -16.79 -12.29 8.33
N TRP A 45 -16.78 -12.44 9.65
CA TRP A 45 -15.54 -12.68 10.41
C TRP A 45 -15.05 -14.13 10.22
N THR A 46 -14.43 -14.38 9.07
CA THR A 46 -13.96 -15.70 8.63
C THR A 46 -12.46 -15.67 8.36
N VAL A 47 -11.83 -16.85 8.35
CA VAL A 47 -10.42 -17.00 7.99
C VAL A 47 -10.14 -16.36 6.62
N TYR A 48 -11.00 -16.58 5.62
CA TYR A 48 -10.85 -15.99 4.29
C TYR A 48 -10.84 -14.45 4.30
N SER A 49 -11.65 -13.81 5.15
CA SER A 49 -11.69 -12.35 5.24
C SER A 49 -10.45 -11.80 5.93
N VAL A 50 -9.90 -12.52 6.91
CA VAL A 50 -8.63 -12.17 7.55
C VAL A 50 -7.47 -12.32 6.57
N ASP A 51 -7.36 -13.46 5.91
CA ASP A 51 -6.31 -13.76 4.92
C ASP A 51 -6.32 -12.73 3.78
N PHE A 52 -7.52 -12.35 3.31
CA PHE A 52 -7.67 -11.32 2.29
C PHE A 52 -7.08 -9.98 2.75
N SER A 53 -7.49 -9.47 3.93
CA SER A 53 -6.95 -8.21 4.46
C SER A 53 -5.46 -8.30 4.76
N GLU A 54 -4.95 -9.46 5.21
CA GLU A 54 -3.52 -9.68 5.44
C GLU A 54 -2.72 -9.60 4.14
N ILE A 55 -3.15 -10.26 3.07
CA ILE A 55 -2.48 -10.21 1.76
C ILE A 55 -2.41 -8.77 1.24
N TRP A 56 -3.51 -8.02 1.34
CA TRP A 56 -3.54 -6.61 0.93
C TRP A 56 -2.62 -5.74 1.79
N PHE A 57 -2.60 -5.97 3.10
CA PHE A 57 -1.70 -5.27 4.01
C PHE A 57 -0.24 -5.55 3.69
N LEU A 58 0.14 -6.82 3.52
CA LEU A 58 1.51 -7.22 3.14
C LEU A 58 1.92 -6.62 1.79
N THR A 59 0.99 -6.55 0.84
CA THR A 59 1.21 -5.92 -0.47
C THR A 59 1.50 -4.43 -0.31
N ALA A 60 0.68 -3.70 0.47
CA ALA A 60 0.90 -2.29 0.75
C ALA A 60 2.27 -2.05 1.41
N VAL A 61 2.57 -2.81 2.48
CA VAL A 61 3.85 -2.72 3.18
C VAL A 61 5.03 -2.96 2.23
N SER A 62 4.96 -3.99 1.39
CA SER A 62 6.00 -4.33 0.42
C SER A 62 6.24 -3.21 -0.59
N LEU A 63 5.15 -2.63 -1.12
CA LEU A 63 5.21 -1.50 -2.06
C LEU A 63 5.80 -0.25 -1.41
N HIS A 64 5.43 0.05 -0.17
CA HIS A 64 5.99 1.17 0.58
C HIS A 64 7.50 1.00 0.79
N PHE A 65 7.96 -0.20 1.17
CA PHE A 65 9.39 -0.48 1.30
C PHE A 65 10.13 -0.37 -0.05
N LEU A 66 9.49 -0.79 -1.15
CA LEU A 66 10.07 -0.62 -2.48
C LEU A 66 10.19 0.85 -2.87
N ALA A 67 9.20 1.69 -2.53
CA ALA A 67 9.28 3.14 -2.71
C ALA A 67 10.46 3.74 -1.94
N ARG A 68 10.63 3.36 -0.67
CA ARG A 68 11.77 3.81 0.16
C ARG A 68 13.11 3.38 -0.43
N ARG A 69 13.23 2.11 -0.87
CA ARG A 69 14.45 1.61 -1.51
C ARG A 69 14.76 2.33 -2.83
N THR A 70 13.74 2.75 -3.57
CA THR A 70 13.89 3.52 -4.81
C THR A 70 14.51 4.89 -4.52
N LEU A 71 14.07 5.57 -3.44
CA LEU A 71 14.65 6.85 -3.02
C LEU A 71 16.09 6.73 -2.51
N GLN A 72 16.47 5.59 -1.94
CA GLN A 72 17.85 5.35 -1.48
C GLN A 72 18.86 5.23 -2.63
N ARG A 73 18.41 5.09 -3.89
CA ARG A 73 19.27 4.96 -5.07
C ARG A 73 19.60 6.29 -5.76
N LEU A 74 19.16 7.41 -5.20
CA LEU A 74 19.45 8.74 -5.73
C LEU A 74 20.95 9.01 -5.71
N ARG A 75 21.47 9.58 -6.81
CA ARG A 75 22.89 9.92 -6.94
C ARG A 75 23.10 11.41 -6.64
N ALA A 76 24.13 11.72 -5.87
CA ALA A 76 24.59 13.10 -5.66
C ALA A 76 25.14 13.71 -6.95
#